data_AF-K8WIE3-F1
#
_entry.id   AF-K8WIE3-F1
#
_cell.length_a   1.000
_cell.length_b   1.000
_cell.length_c   1.000
_cell.angle_alpha   90.00
_cell.angle_beta   90.00
_cell.angle_gamma   90.00
#
_symmetry.space_group_name_H-M   'P 1'
#
loop_
_entity.id
_entity.type
_entity.pdbx_description
1 polymer ?
#
loop_
_entity_poly.entity_id
_entity_poly.type
_entity_poly.pdbx_seq_one_letter_code
_entity_poly.pdbx_strand_id
1 'polypeptide(L)' 'MNIAQRLQDKGIQIGIQEGIQKARRETAQQLFKMKIDIEIILKATGLTHQDLLLLTQENTVYSQQ' A
#
# COMPACT_ATOMS: atom_id res chain seq x y z
N MET A 1 -12.25 -24.05 19.83
CA MET A 1 -11.13 -23.25 19.27
C MET A 1 -10.20 -22.88 20.42
N ASN A 2 -8.90 -23.19 20.34
CA ASN A 2 -7.95 -22.87 21.43
C ASN A 2 -7.28 -21.49 21.21
N ILE A 3 -6.60 -20.97 22.23
CA ILE A 3 -5.95 -19.66 22.18
C ILE A 3 -4.88 -19.62 21.08
N ALA A 4 -4.11 -20.69 20.90
CA ALA A 4 -3.07 -20.77 19.87
C ALA A 4 -3.64 -20.61 18.45
N GLN A 5 -4.76 -21.26 18.16
CA GLN A 5 -5.44 -21.17 16.87
C GLN A 5 -5.99 -19.77 16.62
N ARG A 6 -6.58 -19.12 17.64
CA ARG A 6 -7.01 -17.72 17.53
C ARG A 6 -5.85 -16.76 17.26
N LEU A 7 -4.70 -16.98 17.89
CA LEU A 7 -3.50 -16.17 17.67
C LEU A 7 -2.95 -16.37 16.25
N GLN A 8 -2.93 -17.62 15.78
CA GLN A 8 -2.51 -17.94 14.42
C GLN A 8 -3.44 -17.29 13.37
N ASP A 9 -4.75 -17.45 13.52
CA ASP A 9 -5.74 -16.85 12.62
C ASP A 9 -5.60 -15.32 12.58
N LYS A 10 -5.40 -14.69 13.75
CA LYS A 10 -5.15 -13.24 13.85
C LYS A 10 -3.85 -12.84 13.15
N GLY A 11 -2.77 -13.60 13.32
CA GLY A 11 -1.50 -13.35 12.66
C GLY A 11 -1.59 -13.43 11.14
N ILE A 12 -2.28 -14.46 10.62
CA ILE A 12 -2.54 -14.62 9.18
C ILE A 12 -3.37 -13.45 8.66
N GLN A 13 -4.43 -13.05 9.38
CA GLN A 13 -5.28 -11.93 8.98
C GLN A 13 -4.49 -10.62 8.92
N ILE A 14 -3.64 -10.34 9.92
CA ILE A 14 -2.78 -9.15 9.94
C ILE A 14 -1.81 -9.19 8.76
N GLY A 15 -1.11 -10.31 8.54
CA GLY A 15 -0.15 -10.45 7.46
C GLY A 15 -0.78 -10.26 6.07
N ILE A 16 -1.99 -10.79 5.86
CA ILE A 16 -2.75 -10.57 4.62
C ILE A 16 -3.11 -9.09 4.44
N GLN A 17 -3.60 -8.43 5.49
CA GLN A 17 -3.95 -7.00 5.43
C GLN A 17 -2.74 -6.12 5.14
N GLU A 18 -1.61 -6.35 5.83
CA GLU A 18 -0.36 -5.63 5.60
C GLU A 18 0.18 -5.87 4.18
N GLY A 19 0.15 -7.12 3.71
CA GLY A 19 0.56 -7.48 2.36
C GLY A 19 -0.27 -6.78 1.27
N ILE A 20 -1.60 -6.75 1.43
CA ILE A 20 -2.50 -6.04 0.51
C ILE A 20 -2.18 -4.55 0.50
N GLN A 21 -2.04 -3.92 1.68
CA GLN A 21 -1.75 -2.49 1.76
C GLN A 21 -0.38 -2.16 1.15
N LYS A 22 0.65 -2.97 1.42
CA LYS A 22 1.98 -2.83 0.81
C LYS A 22 1.92 -2.94 -0.72
N ALA A 23 1.27 -3.96 -1.25
CA ALA A 23 1.16 -4.19 -2.69
C ALA A 23 0.45 -3.02 -3.40
N ARG A 24 -0.62 -2.47 -2.81
CA ARG A 24 -1.31 -1.28 -3.34
C ARG A 24 -0.39 -0.08 -3.43
N ARG A 25 0.38 0.19 -2.37
CA ARG A 25 1.33 1.32 -2.30
C ARG A 25 2.45 1.19 -3.32
N GLU A 26 3.10 0.03 -3.38
CA GLU A 26 4.18 -0.24 -4.35
C GLU A 26 3.68 -0.12 -5.79
N THR A 27 2.50 -0.66 -6.08
CA THR A 27 1.85 -0.52 -7.40
C THR A 27 1.60 0.95 -7.73
N ALA A 28 1.03 1.72 -6.80
CA ALA A 28 0.77 3.15 -7.01
C ALA A 28 2.05 3.93 -7.32
N GLN A 29 3.13 3.67 -6.56
CA GLN A 29 4.43 4.31 -6.77
C GLN A 29 5.02 3.97 -8.16
N GLN A 30 4.93 2.72 -8.60
CA GLN A 30 5.45 2.34 -9.92
C GLN A 30 4.63 2.98 -11.05
N LEU A 31 3.30 2.95 -10.97
CA LEU A 31 2.44 3.58 -11.97
C LEU A 31 2.66 5.10 -12.02
N PHE A 32 2.87 5.74 -10.86
CA PHE A 32 3.22 7.16 -10.80
C PHE A 32 4.57 7.46 -11.47
N LYS A 33 5.61 6.64 -11.22
CA LYS A 33 6.92 6.74 -11.90
C LYS A 33 6.78 6.57 -13.42
N MET A 34 5.85 5.74 -13.86
CA MET A 34 5.49 5.56 -15.28
C MET A 34 4.64 6.72 -15.85
N LYS A 35 4.38 7.77 -15.06
CA LYS A 35 3.55 8.93 -15.44
C LYS A 35 2.13 8.55 -15.89
N ILE A 36 1.59 7.47 -15.33
CA ILE A 36 0.19 7.09 -15.53
C ILE A 36 -0.70 8.13 -14.84
N ASP A 37 -1.85 8.41 -15.44
CA ASP A 37 -2.83 9.35 -14.91
C ASP A 37 -3.30 8.95 -13.50
N ILE A 38 -3.48 9.95 -12.63
CA ILE A 38 -3.81 9.75 -11.22
C ILE A 38 -5.13 8.99 -11.05
N GLU A 39 -6.16 9.29 -11.84
CA GLU A 39 -7.46 8.62 -11.71
C GLU A 39 -7.35 7.12 -12.08
N ILE A 40 -6.47 6.78 -13.04
CA ILE A 40 -6.16 5.39 -13.38
C ILE A 40 -5.42 4.69 -12.23
N ILE A 41 -4.47 5.37 -11.59
CA ILE A 41 -3.72 4.83 -10.45
C ILE A 41 -4.67 4.50 -9.29
N LEU A 42 -5.58 5.41 -8.96
CA LEU A 42 -6.55 5.23 -7.88
C LEU A 42 -7.48 4.05 -8.18
N LYS A 43 -7.97 3.94 -9.43
CA LYS A 43 -8.81 2.82 -9.86
C LYS A 43 -8.07 1.48 -9.81
N ALA A 44 -6.81 1.44 -10.23
CA ALA A 44 -6.01 0.22 -10.27
C ALA A 44 -5.61 -0.29 -8.88
N THR A 45 -5.40 0.62 -7.93
CA THR A 45 -4.87 0.29 -6.60
C THR A 45 -5.95 0.28 -5.51
N GLY A 46 -7.10 0.89 -5.76
CA GLY A 46 -8.16 1.09 -4.77
C GLY A 46 -7.75 2.05 -3.64
N LEU A 47 -6.68 2.83 -3.84
CA LEU A 47 -6.26 3.86 -2.91
C LEU A 47 -7.11 5.13 -3.08
N THR A 48 -7.15 5.94 -2.03
CA THR A 48 -7.75 7.27 -2.07
C THR A 48 -6.73 8.32 -2.53
N HIS A 49 -7.20 9.50 -2.95
CA HIS A 49 -6.31 10.64 -3.22
C HIS A 49 -5.43 10.98 -1.99
N GLN A 50 -5.96 10.84 -0.77
CA GLN A 50 -5.22 11.11 0.45
C GLN A 50 -4.09 10.09 0.68
N ASP A 51 -4.34 8.80 0.42
CA ASP A 51 -3.29 7.77 0.47
C ASP A 51 -2.17 8.09 -0.53
N LEU A 52 -2.53 8.50 -1.74
CA LEU A 52 -1.57 8.82 -2.79
C LEU A 52 -0.73 10.06 -2.44
N LEU A 53 -1.32 11.09 -1.85
CA LEU A 53 -0.61 12.28 -1.36
C LEU A 53 0.49 11.91 -0.35
N LEU A 54 0.16 11.08 0.65
CA LEU A 54 1.12 10.62 1.65
C LEU A 54 2.31 9.86 1.01
N LEU A 55 2.03 9.01 0.01
CA LEU A 55 3.07 8.26 -0.72
C LEU A 55 4.00 9.15 -1.54
N THR A 56 3.48 10.26 -2.09
CA THR A 56 4.32 11.21 -2.85
C THR A 56 5.19 12.08 -1.95
N GLN A 57 4.74 12.35 -0.72
CA GLN A 57 5.52 13.12 0.26
C GLN A 57 6.68 12.30 0.84
N GLU A 58 6.50 11.01 1.09
CA GLU A 58 7.58 10.10 1.51
C GLU A 58 8.75 10.03 0.50
N ASN A 59 8.49 10.24 -0.80
CA ASN A 59 9.51 10.22 -1.85
C ASN A 59 10.36 11.52 -1.94
N THR A 60 10.01 12.60 -1.23
CA THR A 60 10.84 13.83 -1.20
C THR A 60 12.02 13.76 -0.24
N VAL A 61 12.10 12.70 0.58
CA VAL A 61 13.17 12.52 1.58
C VAL A 61 14.37 11.73 1.04
N TYR A 62 14.23 11.02 -0.09
CA TYR A 62 15.29 10.14 -0.64
C TYR A 62 15.99 10.68 -1.89
N SER A 63 15.79 11.94 -2.26
CA SER A 63 16.49 12.58 -3.39
C SER A 63 17.64 13.52 -2.96
N GLN A 64 18.17 13.38 -1.74
CA GLN A 64 19.37 14.10 -1.28
C GLN A 64 20.45 13.18 -0.65
N GLN A 65 20.68 12.01 -1.22
CA GLN A 65 21.88 11.20 -0.92
C GLN A 65 22.54 10.74 -2.22
#